data_AF-A0A0A9YJJ4-F1
#
_entry.id   AF-A0A0A9YJJ4-F1
#
_cell.length_a   1.000
_cell.length_b   1.000
_cell.length_c   1.000
_cell.angle_alpha   90.00
_cell.angle_beta   90.00
_cell.angle_gamma   90.00
#
_symmetry.space_group_name_H-M   'P 1'
#
loop_
_entity.id
_entity.type
_entity.pdbx_description
1 polymer ?
#
loop_
_entity_poly.entity_id
_entity_poly.type
_entity_poly.pdbx_seq_one_letter_code
_entity_poly.pdbx_strand_id
1 'polypeptide(L)'
;MPDDNPSVTLRGIQRLRKKWTEYGREIKSIRDKGFVAVTTPTERTIFRGMYQTLDSLYERFNNKFDEMEEYSDNHQLDPSFPSADDTADMAAAKKYYYEALGYHAQVLEKCQPRTTLPVDLSNFTNSSATSAPARTILPKINIKRFGGDFSYWPTFKQLFTSLIIEEVTLSPAERFQFLLSYLEGPAFSAIKHIPIDGTNFEQA
;
A
#
# COMPACT_ATOMS: atom_id res chain seq x y z
N MET A 1 -21.72 -45.92 -7.22
CA MET A 1 -21.41 -44.84 -8.17
C MET A 1 -22.00 -43.57 -7.59
N PRO A 2 -21.25 -42.46 -7.50
CA PRO A 2 -21.86 -41.21 -7.08
C PRO A 2 -22.75 -40.71 -8.21
N ASP A 3 -24.03 -40.51 -7.90
CA ASP A 3 -25.01 -39.80 -8.74
C ASP A 3 -24.54 -38.35 -8.94
N ASP A 4 -23.80 -38.09 -10.01
CA ASP A 4 -23.44 -36.74 -10.38
C ASP A 4 -24.67 -36.03 -10.99
N ASN A 5 -25.41 -35.33 -10.13
CA ASN A 5 -26.64 -34.67 -10.53
C ASN A 5 -26.30 -33.38 -11.30
N PRO A 6 -26.60 -33.28 -12.62
CA PRO A 6 -26.19 -32.15 -13.45
C PRO A 6 -26.80 -30.81 -12.98
N SER A 7 -27.91 -30.85 -12.24
CA SER A 7 -28.50 -29.64 -11.66
C SER A 7 -27.72 -29.10 -10.45
N VAL A 8 -27.05 -29.97 -9.70
CA VAL A 8 -26.21 -29.60 -8.54
C VAL A 8 -24.87 -29.08 -9.04
N THR A 9 -24.29 -29.72 -10.05
CA THR A 9 -23.01 -29.30 -10.64
C THR A 9 -23.10 -27.91 -11.26
N LEU A 10 -24.14 -27.66 -12.05
CA LEU A 10 -24.39 -26.36 -12.65
C LEU A 10 -24.60 -25.25 -11.60
N ARG A 11 -25.31 -25.55 -10.50
CA ARG A 11 -25.51 -24.59 -9.40
C ARG A 11 -24.21 -24.26 -8.67
N GLY A 12 -23.31 -25.24 -8.53
CA GLY A 12 -21.99 -25.08 -7.92
C GLY A 12 -21.16 -24.06 -8.67
N ILE A 13 -20.92 -24.28 -9.97
CA ILE A 13 -20.12 -23.37 -10.79
C ILE A 13 -20.77 -21.99 -10.94
N GLN A 14 -22.10 -21.91 -11.04
CA GLN A 14 -22.80 -20.61 -11.08
C GLN A 14 -22.57 -19.77 -9.83
N ARG A 15 -22.49 -20.39 -8.65
CA ARG A 15 -22.22 -19.69 -7.40
C ARG A 15 -20.80 -19.13 -7.36
N LEU A 16 -19.82 -19.91 -7.82
CA LEU A 16 -18.43 -19.48 -7.94
C LEU A 16 -18.31 -18.33 -8.94
N ARG A 17 -18.91 -18.47 -10.13
CA ARG A 17 -18.91 -17.47 -11.19
C ARG A 17 -19.52 -16.14 -10.72
N LYS A 18 -20.63 -16.20 -9.98
CA LYS A 18 -21.24 -14.99 -9.40
C LYS A 18 -20.26 -14.22 -8.52
N LYS A 19 -19.49 -14.90 -7.67
CA LYS A 19 -18.50 -14.28 -6.79
C LYS A 19 -17.29 -13.75 -7.57
N TRP A 20 -16.82 -14.52 -8.54
CA TRP A 20 -15.74 -14.11 -9.43
C TRP A 20 -16.07 -12.82 -10.21
N THR A 21 -17.27 -12.74 -10.80
CA THR A 21 -17.73 -11.54 -11.51
C THR A 21 -17.91 -10.34 -10.56
N GLU A 22 -18.33 -10.57 -9.31
CA GLU A 22 -18.44 -9.52 -8.29
C GLU A 22 -17.07 -8.90 -7.99
N TYR A 23 -16.05 -9.73 -7.75
CA TYR A 23 -14.68 -9.25 -7.54
C TYR A 23 -14.11 -8.52 -8.76
N GLY A 24 -14.31 -9.06 -9.97
CA GLY A 24 -13.88 -8.39 -11.21
C GLY A 24 -14.51 -7.00 -11.39
N ARG A 25 -15.79 -6.85 -11.02
CA ARG A 25 -16.48 -5.55 -11.05
C ARG A 25 -15.92 -4.58 -10.02
N GLU A 26 -15.62 -5.04 -8.81
CA GLU A 26 -15.00 -4.21 -7.78
C GLU A 26 -13.59 -3.75 -8.21
N ILE A 27 -12.76 -4.63 -8.78
CA ILE A 27 -11.43 -4.26 -9.32
C ILE A 27 -11.58 -3.17 -10.38
N LYS A 28 -12.53 -3.33 -11.31
CA LYS A 28 -12.83 -2.30 -12.31
C LYS A 28 -13.27 -0.97 -11.68
N SER A 29 -14.10 -1.01 -10.64
CA SER A 29 -14.55 0.18 -9.91
C SER A 29 -13.38 0.95 -9.27
N ILE A 30 -12.43 0.23 -8.65
CA ILE A 30 -11.21 0.82 -8.07
C ILE A 30 -10.38 1.49 -9.16
N ARG A 31 -10.19 0.81 -10.30
CA ARG A 31 -9.49 1.35 -11.47
C ARG A 31 -10.16 2.61 -12.00
N ASP A 32 -11.48 2.60 -12.19
CA ASP A 32 -12.24 3.74 -12.72
C ASP A 32 -12.17 4.93 -11.75
N LYS A 33 -12.21 4.67 -10.45
CA LYS A 33 -11.96 5.69 -9.42
C LYS A 33 -10.54 6.25 -9.50
N GLY A 34 -9.54 5.39 -9.74
CA GLY A 34 -8.15 5.80 -9.94
C GLY A 34 -7.98 6.73 -11.13
N PHE A 35 -8.62 6.40 -12.25
CA PHE A 35 -8.62 7.25 -13.45
C PHE A 35 -9.13 8.67 -13.15
N VAL A 36 -10.23 8.80 -12.40
CA VAL A 36 -10.78 10.09 -12.00
C VAL A 36 -9.88 10.81 -10.97
N ALA A 37 -9.28 10.08 -10.02
CA ALA A 37 -8.43 10.63 -8.97
C ALA A 37 -7.14 11.26 -9.51
N VAL A 38 -6.64 10.81 -10.66
CA VAL A 38 -5.49 11.41 -11.34
C VAL A 38 -5.77 12.87 -11.74
N THR A 39 -6.98 13.20 -12.17
CA THR A 39 -7.37 14.55 -12.57
C THR A 39 -8.01 15.35 -11.44
N THR A 40 -8.75 14.69 -10.55
CA THR A 40 -9.62 15.34 -9.57
C THR A 40 -9.10 15.13 -8.14
N PRO A 41 -8.56 16.18 -7.48
CA PRO A 41 -7.95 16.05 -6.15
C PRO A 41 -8.89 15.55 -5.04
N THR A 42 -10.19 15.91 -5.10
CA THR A 42 -11.18 15.50 -4.09
C THR A 42 -11.44 13.99 -4.09
N GLU A 43 -11.21 13.31 -5.22
CA GLU A 43 -11.41 11.88 -5.38
C GLU A 43 -10.21 11.04 -4.91
N ARG A 44 -9.05 11.67 -4.70
CA ARG A 44 -7.80 10.98 -4.32
C ARG A 44 -7.89 10.27 -2.97
N THR A 45 -8.59 10.86 -2.01
CA THR A 45 -8.75 10.28 -0.67
C THR A 45 -9.56 8.99 -0.74
N ILE A 46 -10.69 9.01 -1.46
CA ILE A 46 -11.55 7.84 -1.64
C ILE A 46 -10.81 6.77 -2.43
N PHE A 47 -10.13 7.16 -3.52
CA PHE A 47 -9.32 6.23 -4.31
C PHE A 47 -8.24 5.55 -3.47
N ARG A 48 -7.50 6.29 -2.63
CA ARG A 48 -6.47 5.71 -1.76
C ARG A 48 -7.06 4.67 -0.80
N GLY A 49 -8.21 4.96 -0.19
CA GLY A 49 -8.90 3.99 0.67
C GLY A 49 -9.33 2.74 -0.09
N MET A 50 -9.92 2.91 -1.28
CA MET A 50 -10.29 1.79 -2.15
C MET A 50 -9.09 0.98 -2.62
N TYR A 51 -7.97 1.63 -2.91
CA TYR A 51 -6.76 0.99 -3.40
C TYR A 51 -6.13 0.04 -2.36
N GLN A 52 -6.28 0.31 -1.06
CA GLN A 52 -5.77 -0.56 0.00
C GLN A 52 -6.37 -1.97 -0.03
N THR A 53 -7.54 -2.17 -0.64
CA THR A 53 -8.16 -3.49 -0.77
C THR A 53 -7.83 -4.20 -2.08
N LEU A 54 -7.15 -3.53 -3.02
CA LEU A 54 -6.96 -4.01 -4.40
C LEU A 54 -6.20 -5.33 -4.47
N ASP A 55 -5.09 -5.48 -3.74
CA ASP A 55 -4.29 -6.72 -3.75
C ASP A 55 -5.07 -7.90 -3.20
N SER A 56 -5.73 -7.75 -2.05
CA SER A 56 -6.55 -8.81 -1.47
C SER A 56 -7.75 -9.16 -2.36
N LEU A 57 -8.33 -8.17 -3.04
CA LEU A 57 -9.43 -8.40 -3.97
C LEU A 57 -8.97 -9.16 -5.22
N TYR A 58 -7.79 -8.82 -5.76
CA TYR A 58 -7.21 -9.50 -6.91
C TYR A 58 -6.81 -10.95 -6.57
N GLU A 59 -6.25 -11.19 -5.39
CA GLU A 59 -5.98 -12.54 -4.89
C GLU A 59 -7.26 -13.37 -4.78
N ARG A 60 -8.33 -12.81 -4.17
CA ARG A 60 -9.63 -13.48 -4.09
C ARG A 60 -10.25 -13.76 -5.47
N PHE A 61 -10.05 -12.85 -6.43
CA PHE A 61 -10.49 -13.04 -7.80
C PHE A 61 -9.77 -14.23 -8.46
N ASN A 62 -8.44 -14.29 -8.37
CA ASN A 62 -7.65 -15.39 -8.93
C ASN A 62 -8.01 -16.73 -8.26
N ASN A 63 -8.10 -16.76 -6.93
CA ASN A 63 -8.48 -17.96 -6.19
C ASN A 63 -9.87 -18.49 -6.61
N LYS A 64 -10.82 -17.62 -6.97
CA LYS A 64 -12.12 -18.05 -7.50
C LYS A 64 -12.06 -18.55 -8.92
N PHE A 65 -11.14 -18.04 -9.74
CA PHE A 65 -10.89 -18.58 -11.07
C PHE A 65 -10.32 -20.01 -10.97
N ASP A 66 -9.28 -20.19 -10.16
CA ASP A 66 -8.65 -21.50 -9.93
C ASP A 66 -9.66 -22.52 -9.37
N GLU A 67 -10.50 -22.13 -8.41
CA GLU A 67 -11.56 -22.98 -7.86
C GLU A 67 -12.60 -23.39 -8.92
N MET A 68 -12.88 -22.53 -9.91
CA MET A 68 -13.76 -22.87 -11.02
C MET A 68 -13.09 -23.81 -12.04
N GLU A 69 -11.80 -23.65 -12.29
CA GLU A 69 -11.02 -24.59 -13.13
C GLU A 69 -11.01 -25.98 -12.46
N GLU A 70 -10.66 -26.05 -11.18
CA GLU A 70 -10.67 -27.30 -10.43
C GLU A 70 -12.08 -27.93 -10.38
N TYR A 71 -13.12 -27.12 -10.19
CA TYR A 71 -14.50 -27.58 -10.20
C TYR A 71 -14.91 -28.16 -11.56
N SER A 72 -14.49 -27.50 -12.64
CA SER A 72 -14.75 -27.91 -14.02
C SER A 72 -14.08 -29.24 -14.35
N ASP A 73 -12.82 -29.41 -13.96
CA ASP A 73 -12.07 -30.65 -14.15
C ASP A 73 -12.67 -31.81 -13.36
N ASN A 74 -13.03 -31.58 -12.09
CA ASN A 74 -13.57 -32.61 -11.21
C ASN A 74 -14.96 -33.12 -11.67
N HIS A 75 -15.79 -32.24 -12.25
CA HIS A 75 -17.15 -32.57 -12.70
C HIS A 75 -17.26 -32.73 -14.23
N GLN A 76 -16.14 -32.67 -14.96
CA GLN A 76 -16.08 -32.80 -16.43
C GLN A 76 -17.15 -31.94 -17.13
N LEU A 77 -17.20 -30.65 -16.79
CA LEU A 77 -18.24 -29.75 -17.30
C LEU A 77 -18.18 -29.66 -18.84
N ASP A 78 -19.37 -29.64 -19.45
CA ASP A 78 -19.56 -29.38 -20.87
C ASP A 78 -20.52 -28.20 -21.07
N PRO A 79 -20.07 -27.05 -21.60
CA PRO A 79 -18.70 -26.76 -22.02
C PRO A 79 -17.73 -26.60 -20.83
N SER A 80 -16.47 -26.99 -21.05
CA SER A 80 -15.40 -26.87 -20.06
C SER A 80 -15.07 -25.40 -19.78
N PHE A 81 -14.86 -25.08 -18.50
CA PHE A 81 -14.29 -23.81 -18.07
C PHE A 81 -12.76 -23.92 -18.04
N PRO A 82 -12.01 -22.87 -18.43
CA PRO A 82 -12.49 -21.54 -18.86
C PRO A 82 -12.85 -21.48 -20.34
N SER A 83 -13.92 -20.74 -20.67
CA SER A 83 -14.23 -20.39 -22.06
C SER A 83 -13.38 -19.22 -22.58
N ALA A 84 -13.50 -18.91 -23.86
CA ALA A 84 -12.85 -17.74 -24.46
C ALA A 84 -13.28 -16.43 -23.77
N ASP A 85 -14.57 -16.30 -23.43
CA ASP A 85 -15.10 -15.13 -22.73
C ASP A 85 -14.56 -15.05 -21.30
N ASP A 86 -14.45 -16.18 -20.59
CA ASP A 86 -13.87 -16.21 -19.22
C ASP A 86 -12.41 -15.78 -19.21
N THR A 87 -11.66 -16.23 -20.21
CA THR A 87 -10.24 -15.86 -20.38
C THR A 87 -10.11 -14.38 -20.70
N ALA A 88 -11.00 -13.83 -21.53
CA ALA A 88 -11.04 -12.40 -21.84
C ALA A 88 -11.39 -11.55 -20.60
N ASP A 89 -12.35 -12.00 -19.80
CA ASP A 89 -12.74 -11.36 -18.53
C ASP A 89 -11.59 -11.40 -17.49
N MET A 90 -10.87 -12.52 -17.39
CA MET A 90 -9.65 -12.61 -16.57
C MET A 90 -8.61 -11.59 -17.04
N ALA A 91 -8.31 -11.55 -18.34
CA ALA A 91 -7.34 -10.62 -18.90
C ALA A 91 -7.75 -9.15 -18.68
N ALA A 92 -9.04 -8.84 -18.77
CA ALA A 92 -9.58 -7.52 -18.48
C ALA A 92 -9.41 -7.15 -17.00
N ALA A 93 -9.71 -8.05 -16.06
CA ALA A 93 -9.51 -7.83 -14.63
C ALA A 93 -8.02 -7.60 -14.29
N LYS A 94 -7.13 -8.40 -14.88
CA LYS A 94 -5.67 -8.23 -14.76
C LYS A 94 -5.21 -6.87 -15.28
N LYS A 95 -5.74 -6.42 -16.42
CA LYS A 95 -5.48 -5.08 -16.94
C LYS A 95 -5.95 -3.99 -15.97
N TYR A 96 -7.16 -4.11 -15.42
CA TYR A 96 -7.68 -3.13 -14.47
C TYR A 96 -6.82 -3.03 -13.20
N TYR A 97 -6.35 -4.17 -12.69
CA TYR A 97 -5.42 -4.22 -11.56
C TYR A 97 -4.16 -3.37 -11.82
N TYR A 98 -3.45 -3.61 -12.92
CA TYR A 98 -2.23 -2.86 -13.23
C TYR A 98 -2.49 -1.37 -13.52
N GLU A 99 -3.60 -1.04 -14.19
CA GLU A 99 -3.98 0.36 -14.40
C GLU A 99 -4.25 1.07 -13.08
N ALA A 100 -4.90 0.42 -12.11
CA ALA A 100 -5.11 0.97 -10.78
C ALA A 100 -3.78 1.20 -10.03
N LEU A 101 -2.81 0.28 -10.11
CA LEU A 101 -1.45 0.49 -9.59
C LEU A 101 -0.81 1.75 -10.20
N GLY A 102 -0.91 1.89 -11.52
CA GLY A 102 -0.38 3.05 -12.25
C GLY A 102 -1.04 4.37 -11.85
N TYR A 103 -2.36 4.39 -11.65
CA TYR A 103 -3.05 5.59 -11.17
C TYR A 103 -2.66 5.95 -9.74
N HIS A 104 -2.45 4.96 -8.88
CA HIS A 104 -1.96 5.22 -7.52
C HIS A 104 -0.57 5.85 -7.54
N ALA A 105 0.35 5.34 -8.35
CA ALA A 105 1.67 5.95 -8.52
C ALA A 105 1.59 7.41 -9.00
N GLN A 106 0.75 7.70 -10.01
CA GLN A 106 0.54 9.07 -10.50
C GLN A 106 -0.08 9.99 -9.45
N VAL A 107 -1.03 9.49 -8.66
CA VAL A 107 -1.64 10.25 -7.57
C VAL A 107 -0.62 10.56 -6.46
N LEU A 108 0.29 9.62 -6.17
CA LEU A 108 1.39 9.86 -5.23
C LEU A 108 2.35 10.92 -5.76
N GLU A 109 2.78 10.84 -7.02
CA GLU A 109 3.67 11.83 -7.65
C GLU A 109 3.06 13.23 -7.67
N LYS A 110 1.78 13.37 -8.03
CA LYS A 110 1.07 14.67 -8.03
C LYS A 110 0.81 15.24 -6.63
N CYS A 111 0.94 14.42 -5.59
CA CYS A 111 0.86 14.86 -4.20
C CYS A 111 2.24 15.14 -3.59
N GLN A 112 3.34 14.88 -4.31
CA GLN A 112 4.66 15.33 -3.89
C GLN A 112 4.81 16.83 -4.19
N PRO A 113 5.28 17.64 -3.22
CA PRO A 113 5.75 18.98 -3.54
C PRO A 113 6.94 18.84 -4.50
N ARG A 114 6.88 19.49 -5.67
CA ARG A 114 8.03 19.58 -6.59
C ARG A 114 9.22 20.15 -5.84
N THR A 115 10.16 19.31 -5.42
CA THR A 115 11.48 19.75 -4.99
C THR A 115 12.26 20.09 -6.25
N THR A 116 12.09 21.31 -6.77
CA THR A 116 13.03 21.86 -7.75
C THR A 116 14.36 22.05 -7.04
N LEU A 117 15.32 21.15 -7.31
CA LEU A 117 16.71 21.28 -6.89
C LEU A 117 17.30 22.56 -7.54
N PRO A 118 17.80 23.54 -6.78
CA PRO A 118 18.67 24.56 -7.34
C PRO A 118 20.07 23.96 -7.48
N VAL A 119 20.57 23.99 -8.71
CA VAL A 119 21.96 23.68 -9.07
C VAL A 119 22.91 24.59 -8.29
N ASP A 120 23.99 23.98 -7.82
CA ASP A 120 25.13 24.55 -7.08
C ASP A 120 25.70 25.84 -7.71
N LEU A 121 25.94 26.88 -6.89
CA LEU A 121 27.26 27.54 -6.85
C LEU A 121 27.39 28.45 -5.61
N SER A 122 28.33 28.06 -4.74
CA SER A 122 29.03 28.89 -3.76
C SER A 122 29.14 30.40 -4.08
N ASN A 123 28.69 31.27 -3.16
CA ASN A 123 29.55 32.28 -2.51
C ASN A 123 28.81 33.19 -1.51
N PHE A 124 29.58 33.60 -0.50
CA PHE A 124 29.19 34.27 0.72
C PHE A 124 28.74 35.74 0.58
N THR A 125 27.84 36.13 1.50
CA THR A 125 27.78 37.37 2.33
C THR A 125 26.56 38.29 2.20
N ASN A 126 26.02 38.56 3.40
CA ASN A 126 25.30 39.73 3.92
C ASN A 126 23.90 40.12 3.40
N SER A 127 22.94 39.87 4.30
CA SER A 127 21.90 40.77 4.83
C SER A 127 21.13 41.70 3.88
N SER A 128 19.90 41.30 3.55
CA SER A 128 18.74 42.21 3.55
C SER A 128 17.43 41.40 3.52
N ALA A 129 16.44 41.91 4.24
CA ALA A 129 15.15 41.28 4.52
C ALA A 129 14.41 40.79 3.26
N THR A 130 13.97 39.53 3.27
CA THR A 130 12.86 39.07 2.43
C THR A 130 12.14 37.94 3.16
N SER A 131 10.84 38.12 3.34
CA SER A 131 9.86 37.18 3.87
C SER A 131 10.16 35.73 3.50
N ALA A 132 10.70 34.96 4.44
CA ALA A 132 10.72 33.50 4.34
C ALA A 132 9.28 32.99 4.28
N PRO A 133 8.91 32.06 3.38
CA PRO A 133 7.66 31.35 3.55
C PRO A 133 7.76 30.62 4.88
N ALA A 134 6.81 30.89 5.77
CA ALA A 134 6.69 30.16 7.03
C ALA A 134 6.68 28.67 6.69
N ARG A 135 7.77 27.96 7.02
CA ARG A 135 7.73 26.52 7.19
C ARG A 135 6.52 26.29 8.08
N THR A 136 5.53 25.56 7.60
CA THR A 136 4.48 25.03 8.47
C THR A 136 5.20 24.22 9.52
N ILE A 137 5.44 24.86 10.67
CA ILE A 137 5.85 24.22 11.90
C ILE A 137 4.67 23.31 12.19
N LEU A 138 4.77 22.06 11.75
CA LEU A 138 3.94 21.01 12.29
C LEU A 138 4.03 21.15 13.81
N PRO A 139 2.91 21.13 14.55
CA PRO A 139 2.99 21.15 16.00
C PRO A 139 3.95 20.03 16.39
N LYS A 140 5.08 20.39 17.01
CA LYS A 140 6.09 19.42 17.47
C LYS A 140 5.36 18.43 18.38
N ILE A 141 4.93 17.30 17.83
CA ILE A 141 4.49 16.17 18.61
C ILE A 141 5.75 15.72 19.34
N ASN A 142 5.88 16.16 20.59
CA ASN A 142 6.95 15.73 21.47
C ASN A 142 6.66 14.25 21.79
N ILE A 143 7.25 13.35 21.01
CA ILE A 143 7.39 11.96 21.44
C ILE A 143 8.17 12.03 22.76
N LYS A 144 7.56 11.61 23.86
CA LYS A 144 8.27 11.52 25.14
C LYS A 144 9.42 10.53 24.96
N ARG A 145 10.60 10.89 25.46
CA ARG A 145 11.76 9.99 25.43
C ARG A 145 11.42 8.69 26.15
N PHE A 146 11.78 7.57 25.55
CA PHE A 146 11.48 6.24 26.06
C PHE A 146 12.65 5.75 26.92
N GLY A 147 12.42 5.70 28.23
CA GLY A 147 13.39 5.26 29.23
C GLY A 147 13.39 3.75 29.54
N GLY A 148 12.65 2.92 28.79
CA GLY A 148 12.60 1.47 29.01
C GLY A 148 11.39 0.94 29.80
N ASP A 149 10.32 1.72 29.99
CA ASP A 149 9.08 1.22 30.58
C ASP A 149 8.26 0.41 29.56
N PHE A 150 8.19 -0.91 29.73
CA PHE A 150 7.48 -1.81 28.83
C PHE A 150 6.00 -1.46 28.63
N SER A 151 5.36 -0.80 29.60
CA SER A 151 3.95 -0.39 29.51
C SER A 151 3.74 0.72 28.47
N TYR A 152 4.78 1.52 28.19
CA TYR A 152 4.75 2.65 27.26
C TYR A 152 5.25 2.29 25.86
N TRP A 153 5.83 1.10 25.70
CA TRP A 153 6.40 0.61 24.44
C TRP A 153 5.40 0.55 23.26
N PRO A 154 4.15 0.05 23.43
CA PRO A 154 3.19 -0.03 22.32
C PRO A 154 2.83 1.35 21.76
N THR A 155 2.63 2.32 22.65
CA THR A 155 2.32 3.71 22.31
C THR A 155 3.51 4.40 21.64
N PHE A 156 4.71 4.21 22.17
CA PHE A 156 5.94 4.71 21.57
C PHE A 156 6.14 4.15 20.16
N LYS A 157 5.99 2.83 19.99
CA LYS A 157 6.13 2.15 18.69
C LYS A 157 5.15 2.69 17.66
N GLN A 158 3.87 2.82 18.02
CA GLN A 158 2.86 3.37 17.08
C GLN A 158 3.18 4.80 16.65
N LEU A 159 3.54 5.67 17.60
CA LEU A 159 3.89 7.06 17.29
C LEU A 159 5.17 7.15 16.44
N PHE A 160 6.19 6.36 16.79
CA PHE A 160 7.45 6.31 16.04
C PHE A 160 7.24 5.76 14.62
N THR A 161 6.42 4.72 14.46
CA THR A 161 6.08 4.18 13.13
C THR A 161 5.41 5.25 12.27
N SER A 162 4.36 5.89 12.78
CA SER A 162 3.61 6.88 12.01
C SER A 162 4.39 8.16 11.69
N LEU A 163 5.31 8.57 12.58
CA LEU A 163 6.06 9.82 12.43
C LEU A 163 7.42 9.67 11.75
N ILE A 164 8.06 8.49 11.81
CA ILE A 164 9.46 8.31 11.39
C ILE A 164 9.61 7.17 10.39
N ILE A 165 8.91 6.04 10.57
CA ILE A 165 9.01 4.88 9.67
C ILE A 165 8.19 5.10 8.39
N GLU A 166 6.99 5.64 8.53
CA GLU A 166 6.10 5.96 7.40
C GLU A 166 6.54 7.23 6.64
N GLU A 167 7.46 8.00 7.21
CA GLU A 167 8.06 9.17 6.56
C GLU A 167 9.07 8.74 5.49
N VAL A 168 8.64 8.84 4.23
CA VAL A 168 9.41 8.47 3.02
C VAL A 168 10.62 9.39 2.80
N THR A 169 10.67 10.53 3.49
CA THR A 169 11.74 11.53 3.37
C THR A 169 13.00 11.19 4.17
N LEU A 170 12.91 10.24 5.11
CA LEU A 170 14.01 9.85 5.99
C LEU A 170 14.69 8.58 5.49
N SER A 171 16.01 8.65 5.32
CA SER A 171 16.82 7.46 5.01
C SER A 171 16.84 6.48 6.21
N PRO A 172 17.11 5.18 5.99
CA PRO A 172 17.21 4.20 7.08
C PRO A 172 18.20 4.62 8.18
N ALA A 173 19.30 5.27 7.81
CA ALA A 173 20.29 5.81 8.75
C ALA A 173 19.73 6.98 9.57
N GLU A 174 19.00 7.91 8.95
CA GLU A 174 18.34 9.02 9.65
C GLU A 174 17.24 8.50 10.59
N ARG A 175 16.44 7.53 10.15
CA ARG A 175 15.43 6.88 10.99
C ARG A 175 16.05 6.24 12.24
N PHE A 176 17.21 5.59 12.10
CA PHE A 176 17.94 5.02 13.22
C PHE A 176 18.52 6.10 14.15
N GLN A 177 19.03 7.20 13.60
CA GLN A 177 19.46 8.35 14.41
C GLN A 177 18.30 8.98 15.18
N PHE A 178 17.11 9.09 14.57
CA PHE A 178 15.91 9.53 15.27
C PHE A 178 15.53 8.56 16.37
N LEU A 179 15.53 7.25 16.11
CA LEU A 179 15.27 6.23 17.11
C LEU A 179 16.20 6.41 18.33
N LEU A 180 17.50 6.55 18.10
CA LEU A 180 18.47 6.82 19.16
C LEU A 180 18.17 8.12 19.94
N SER A 181 17.76 9.19 19.25
CA SER A 181 17.47 10.49 19.88
C SER A 181 16.23 10.48 20.79
N TYR A 182 15.31 9.54 20.55
CA TYR A 182 14.08 9.36 21.33
C TYR A 182 14.19 8.28 22.41
N LEU A 183 15.34 7.62 22.54
CA LEU A 183 15.62 6.63 23.58
C LEU A 183 16.52 7.23 24.66
N GLU A 184 16.27 6.88 25.91
CA GLU A 184 17.09 7.29 27.05
C GLU A 184 17.31 6.15 28.05
N GLY A 185 18.29 6.29 28.93
CA GLY A 185 18.57 5.33 30.00
C GLY A 185 18.90 3.90 29.53
N PRO A 186 18.25 2.85 30.10
CA PRO A 186 18.55 1.45 29.79
C PRO A 186 18.21 1.06 28.34
N ALA A 187 17.16 1.66 27.75
CA ALA A 187 16.76 1.38 26.37
C ALA A 187 17.80 1.88 25.35
N PHE A 188 18.33 3.10 25.57
CA PHE A 188 19.44 3.63 24.77
C PHE A 188 20.71 2.80 24.92
N SER A 189 21.02 2.37 26.15
CA SER A 189 22.22 1.58 26.43
C SER A 189 22.22 0.19 25.77
N ALA A 190 21.04 -0.37 25.50
CA ALA A 190 20.89 -1.65 24.82
C ALA A 190 21.22 -1.56 23.32
N ILE A 191 20.85 -0.45 22.66
CA ILE A 191 20.96 -0.33 21.20
C ILE A 191 22.13 0.55 20.71
N LYS A 192 22.79 1.31 21.60
CA LYS A 192 23.91 2.21 21.25
C LYS A 192 25.13 1.51 20.64
N HIS A 193 25.26 0.20 20.83
CA HIS A 193 26.38 -0.60 20.31
C HIS A 193 26.15 -1.11 18.88
N ILE A 194 24.96 -0.88 18.32
CA ILE A 194 24.60 -1.30 16.96
C ILE A 194 25.15 -0.25 15.98
N PRO A 195 26.00 -0.64 15.01
CA PRO A 195 26.53 0.30 14.03
C PRO A 195 25.40 0.85 13.15
N ILE A 196 25.44 2.16 12.89
CA ILE A 196 24.51 2.88 12.02
C ILE A 196 24.86 2.53 10.57
N ASP A 197 24.46 1.35 10.12
CA ASP A 197 24.57 0.92 8.73
C ASP A 197 23.17 0.60 8.19
N GLY A 198 22.85 1.09 6.99
CA GLY A 198 21.49 1.10 6.43
C GLY A 198 20.85 -0.27 6.24
N THR A 199 21.62 -1.33 6.44
CA THR A 199 21.25 -2.74 6.36
C THR A 199 20.65 -3.29 7.66
N ASN A 200 20.78 -2.58 8.80
CA ASN A 200 20.50 -3.15 10.11
C ASN A 200 19.16 -2.74 10.73
N PHE A 201 18.37 -1.89 10.06
CA PHE A 201 17.02 -1.53 10.53
C PHE A 201 16.03 -2.70 10.43
N GLU A 202 16.29 -3.67 9.56
CA GLU A 202 15.44 -4.87 9.41
C GLU A 202 15.69 -5.95 10.48
N GLN A 203 16.77 -5.84 11.26
CA GLN A 203 17.14 -6.82 12.29
C GLN A 203 16.99 -6.31 13.74
N ALA A 204 16.58 -5.05 13.94
CA ALA A 204 16.40 -4.42 15.26
C ALA A 204 14.94 -4.47 15.76
#